data_AF-A0A1Y1USM7-F1
#
_entry.id   AF-A0A1Y1USM7-F1
#
_cell.length_a   1.000
_cell.length_b   1.000
_cell.length_c   1.000
_cell.angle_alpha   90.00
_cell.angle_beta   90.00
_cell.angle_gamma   90.00
#
_symmetry.space_group_name_H-M   'P 1'
#
loop_
_entity.id
_entity.type
_entity.pdbx_description
1 polymer ?
#
loop_
_entity_poly.entity_id
_entity_poly.type
_entity_poly.pdbx_seq_one_letter_code
_entity_poly.pdbx_strand_id
1 'polypeptide(L)'
;MSQFGTSPTDTMTTDKSVEINDALFCEHEMEVCQQCQFDGREDNDAMMGYDPLPRAALEIPAHYKSNKDGSILCKAHANSDCKSCFGWKKQIGKLHKEAKKAGMKKQANSWE
;
A
#
# COMPACT_ATOMS: atom_id res chain seq x y z
N MET A 1 47.57 -11.04 1.72
CA MET A 1 46.42 -11.45 2.56
C MET A 1 45.28 -10.51 2.23
N SER A 2 44.26 -11.03 1.55
CA SER A 2 43.15 -10.26 0.98
C SER A 2 42.26 -9.72 2.09
N GLN A 3 42.27 -8.40 2.29
CA GLN A 3 41.34 -7.73 3.20
C GLN A 3 40.11 -7.32 2.38
N PHE A 4 39.08 -8.15 2.45
CA PHE A 4 37.74 -7.80 1.99
C PHE A 4 37.23 -6.64 2.83
N GLY A 5 37.46 -5.41 2.36
CA GLY A 5 36.82 -4.21 2.89
C GLY A 5 35.35 -4.27 2.54
N THR A 6 34.52 -4.55 3.55
CA THR A 6 33.06 -4.54 3.48
C THR A 6 32.60 -3.22 2.86
N SER A 7 31.94 -3.34 1.70
CA SER A 7 31.14 -2.28 1.10
C SER A 7 30.18 -1.72 2.16
N PRO A 8 30.05 -0.39 2.35
CA PRO A 8 28.96 0.17 3.13
C PRO A 8 27.74 0.16 2.22
N THR A 9 27.24 -1.04 1.92
CA THR A 9 25.88 -1.20 1.43
C THR A 9 25.00 -1.48 2.64
N ASP A 10 25.10 -0.59 3.64
CA ASP A 10 23.96 -0.32 4.50
C ASP A 10 22.94 0.39 3.62
N THR A 11 22.24 -0.40 2.79
CA THR A 11 20.87 -0.09 2.38
C THR A 11 20.02 -0.20 3.64
N MET A 12 20.28 0.68 4.61
CA MET A 12 19.39 1.02 5.70
C MET A 12 18.35 2.00 5.14
N THR A 13 17.74 1.65 4.00
CA THR A 13 16.36 2.06 3.79
C THR A 13 15.58 1.18 4.76
N THR A 14 15.56 1.61 6.02
CA THR A 14 14.49 1.22 6.92
C THR A 14 13.22 1.85 6.35
N ASP A 15 12.72 1.31 5.23
CA ASP A 15 11.33 1.36 4.84
C ASP A 15 10.60 0.63 5.97
N LYS A 16 10.31 1.35 7.04
CA LYS A 16 9.49 0.88 8.15
C LYS A 16 8.07 0.79 7.60
N SER A 17 7.81 -0.27 6.86
CA SER A 17 6.49 -0.59 6.39
C SER A 17 5.60 -0.85 7.60
N VAL A 18 4.44 -0.19 7.63
CA VAL A 18 3.40 -0.42 8.62
C VAL A 18 2.38 -1.37 8.03
N GLU A 19 2.07 -2.43 8.76
CA GLU A 19 1.02 -3.37 8.40
C GLU A 19 -0.28 -2.93 9.08
N ILE A 20 -1.32 -2.77 8.28
CA ILE A 20 -2.65 -2.36 8.74
C ILE A 20 -3.61 -3.40 8.20
N ASN A 21 -4.15 -4.26 9.07
CA ASN A 21 -5.13 -5.29 8.70
C ASN A 21 -4.73 -6.08 7.43
N ASP A 22 -3.50 -6.59 7.42
CA ASP A 22 -2.88 -7.37 6.33
C ASP A 22 -2.49 -6.59 5.07
N ALA A 23 -2.58 -5.25 5.04
CA ALA A 23 -2.01 -4.45 3.95
C ALA A 23 -0.80 -3.65 4.42
N LEU A 24 0.19 -3.56 3.53
CA LEU A 24 1.47 -2.91 3.70
C LEU A 24 1.40 -1.45 3.24
N PHE A 25 1.82 -0.54 4.10
CA PHE A 25 1.93 0.89 3.83
C PHE A 25 3.29 1.39 4.32
N CYS A 26 3.72 2.59 3.92
CA CYS A 26 4.89 3.21 4.53
C CYS A 26 4.53 3.92 5.85
N GLU A 27 5.53 4.44 6.58
CA GLU A 27 5.30 5.22 7.82
C GLU A 27 4.44 6.47 7.63
N HIS A 28 4.35 6.99 6.41
CA HIS A 28 3.48 8.10 6.05
C HIS A 28 2.05 7.67 5.72
N GLU A 29 1.67 6.43 6.04
CA GLU A 29 0.29 5.96 5.92
C GLU A 29 -0.17 5.96 4.45
N MET A 30 0.77 5.72 3.53
CA MET A 30 0.56 5.69 2.08
C MET A 30 1.03 4.37 1.48
N GLU A 31 0.22 3.79 0.61
CA GLU A 31 0.61 2.58 -0.13
C GLU A 31 1.64 2.89 -1.22
N VAL A 32 1.52 4.08 -1.83
CA VAL A 32 2.49 4.61 -2.77
C VAL A 32 2.99 5.95 -2.23
N CYS A 33 4.23 6.00 -1.80
CA CYS A 33 4.83 7.17 -1.20
C CYS A 33 6.04 7.64 -2.00
N GLN A 34 5.92 8.79 -2.65
CA GLN A 34 7.01 9.38 -3.42
C GLN A 34 8.18 9.86 -2.54
N GLN A 35 7.91 10.16 -1.26
CA GLN A 35 8.95 10.58 -0.31
C GLN A 35 9.84 9.40 0.10
N CYS A 36 9.25 8.24 0.35
CA CYS A 36 9.97 7.01 0.67
C CYS A 36 10.41 6.22 -0.56
N GLN A 37 9.89 6.55 -1.76
CA GLN A 37 9.96 5.68 -2.95
C GLN A 37 9.38 4.28 -2.67
N PHE A 38 8.36 4.22 -1.80
CA PHE A 38 7.67 2.99 -1.44
C PHE A 38 6.48 2.77 -2.38
N ASP A 39 6.37 1.57 -2.96
CA ASP A 39 5.23 1.15 -3.78
C ASP A 39 4.78 -0.25 -3.35
N GLY A 40 3.84 -0.30 -2.40
CA GLY A 40 3.30 -1.56 -1.86
C GLY A 40 2.16 -2.16 -2.68
N ARG A 41 1.83 -1.63 -3.87
CA ARG A 41 0.66 -2.08 -4.64
C ARG A 41 0.77 -3.55 -5.06
N GLU A 42 1.96 -3.95 -5.51
CA GLU A 42 2.21 -5.33 -5.95
C GLU A 42 2.13 -6.30 -4.76
N ASP A 43 2.77 -5.95 -3.64
CA ASP A 43 2.75 -6.76 -2.42
C ASP A 43 1.33 -6.88 -1.83
N ASN A 44 0.58 -5.77 -1.79
CA ASN A 44 -0.80 -5.77 -1.29
C ASN A 44 -1.76 -6.54 -2.19
N ASP A 45 -1.58 -6.46 -3.50
CA ASP A 45 -2.37 -7.26 -4.45
C ASP A 45 -2.09 -8.75 -4.21
N ALA A 46 -0.81 -9.15 -4.13
CA ALA A 46 -0.40 -10.52 -3.86
C ALA A 46 -0.93 -11.05 -2.51
N MET A 47 -0.75 -10.29 -1.42
CA MET A 47 -1.23 -10.65 -0.07
C MET A 47 -2.76 -10.83 -0.04
N MET A 48 -3.49 -10.05 -0.84
CA MET A 48 -4.95 -10.12 -0.91
C MET A 48 -5.48 -11.15 -1.94
N GLY A 49 -4.58 -11.79 -2.68
CA GLY A 49 -4.87 -12.81 -3.69
C GLY A 49 -5.35 -12.23 -5.03
N TYR A 50 -4.87 -11.05 -5.41
CA TYR A 50 -5.10 -10.42 -6.71
C TYR A 50 -3.84 -10.46 -7.57
N ASP A 51 -4.02 -10.57 -8.89
CA ASP A 51 -2.91 -10.44 -9.84
C ASP A 51 -2.44 -8.98 -9.90
N PRO A 52 -1.14 -8.67 -9.82
CA PRO A 52 -0.66 -7.30 -9.90
C PRO A 52 -1.19 -6.56 -11.14
N LEU A 53 -1.81 -5.41 -10.91
CA LEU A 53 -2.42 -4.60 -11.98
C LEU A 53 -2.16 -3.12 -11.73
N PRO A 54 -1.90 -2.30 -12.76
CA PRO A 54 -1.76 -0.85 -12.61
C PRO A 54 -3.08 -0.21 -12.16
N ARG A 55 -3.25 -0.13 -10.84
CA ARG A 55 -4.38 0.51 -10.16
C ARG A 55 -3.92 1.77 -9.42
N ALA A 56 -4.90 2.58 -9.03
CA ALA A 56 -4.65 3.67 -8.10
C ALA A 56 -4.16 3.12 -6.74
N ALA A 57 -3.42 3.95 -6.01
CA ALA A 57 -2.99 3.64 -4.66
C ALA A 57 -4.19 3.54 -3.71
N LEU A 58 -4.08 2.69 -2.70
CA LEU A 58 -4.98 2.65 -1.56
C LEU A 58 -4.75 3.90 -0.71
N GLU A 59 -5.86 4.51 -0.33
CA GLU A 59 -5.88 5.59 0.63
C GLU A 59 -6.40 5.03 1.96
N ILE A 60 -5.68 5.30 3.03
CA ILE A 60 -6.14 4.92 4.36
C ILE A 60 -7.26 5.88 4.75
N PRO A 61 -8.48 5.38 5.02
CA PRO A 61 -9.59 6.23 5.46
C PRO A 61 -9.26 6.88 6.82
N ALA A 62 -10.14 7.75 7.31
CA ALA A 62 -9.94 8.45 8.58
C ALA A 62 -9.51 7.50 9.71
N HIS A 63 -8.28 7.68 10.18
CA HIS A 63 -7.64 6.83 11.18
C HIS A 63 -6.89 7.68 12.20
N TYR A 64 -6.44 7.06 13.28
CA TYR A 64 -5.51 7.65 14.24
C TYR A 64 -4.50 6.60 14.67
N LYS A 65 -3.29 7.06 14.96
CA LYS A 65 -2.22 6.23 15.50
C LYS A 65 -2.37 6.09 17.01
N SER A 66 -2.31 4.87 17.53
CA SER A 66 -2.28 4.61 18.97
C SER A 66 -1.02 5.18 19.58
N ASN A 67 -1.15 6.00 20.62
CA ASN A 67 -0.01 6.52 21.37
C ASN A 67 0.71 5.45 22.20
N LYS A 68 0.09 4.28 22.42
CA LYS A 68 0.66 3.20 23.23
C LYS A 68 1.54 2.26 22.39
N ASP A 69 0.99 1.81 21.26
CA ASP A 69 1.58 0.70 20.48
C ASP A 69 1.93 1.13 19.05
N GLY A 70 1.60 2.37 18.66
CA GLY A 70 1.83 2.88 17.31
C GLY A 70 0.91 2.28 16.24
N SER A 71 -0.03 1.41 16.62
CA SER A 71 -0.98 0.77 15.69
C SER A 71 -1.97 1.77 15.10
N ILE A 72 -2.39 1.55 13.86
CA ILE A 72 -3.40 2.38 13.21
C ILE A 72 -4.80 1.88 13.58
N LEU A 73 -5.62 2.75 14.17
CA LEU A 73 -7.01 2.48 14.50
C LEU A 73 -7.94 3.28 13.61
N CYS A 74 -9.03 2.66 13.17
CA CYS A 74 -10.07 3.35 12.46
C CYS A 74 -10.67 4.45 13.34
N LYS A 75 -10.74 5.69 12.84
CA LYS A 75 -11.27 6.83 13.60
C LYS A 75 -12.76 6.71 13.86
N ALA A 76 -13.51 6.08 12.95
CA ALA A 76 -14.96 5.93 13.07
C ALA A 76 -15.36 4.84 14.08
N HIS A 77 -14.58 3.77 14.19
CA HIS A 77 -14.93 2.59 15.00
C HIS A 77 -13.96 2.29 16.14
N ALA A 78 -12.89 3.09 16.29
CA ALA A 78 -11.83 2.91 17.28
C ALA A 78 -11.26 1.48 17.32
N ASN A 79 -11.10 0.86 16.15
CA ASN A 79 -10.71 -0.54 16.03
C ASN A 79 -9.55 -0.68 15.03
N SER A 80 -8.50 -1.41 15.42
CA SER A 80 -7.33 -1.77 14.60
C SER A 80 -7.70 -2.70 13.44
N ASP A 81 -8.70 -3.55 13.63
CA ASP A 81 -9.12 -4.60 12.69
C ASP A 81 -10.47 -4.28 12.06
N CYS A 82 -10.70 -2.99 11.79
CA CYS A 82 -11.97 -2.50 11.26
C CYS A 82 -12.21 -2.98 9.83
N LYS A 83 -12.85 -4.14 9.65
CA LYS A 83 -13.17 -4.71 8.32
C LYS A 83 -14.04 -3.82 7.43
N SER A 84 -14.76 -2.86 8.02
CA SER A 84 -15.59 -1.88 7.29
C SER A 84 -14.75 -0.79 6.65
N CYS A 85 -13.63 -0.40 7.26
CA CYS A 85 -12.77 0.70 6.80
C CYS A 85 -11.46 0.19 6.19
N PHE A 86 -10.83 -0.79 6.85
CA PHE A 86 -9.60 -1.46 6.44
C PHE A 86 -9.89 -2.76 5.67
N GLY A 87 -11.02 -2.83 4.98
CA GLY A 87 -11.39 -3.97 4.14
C GLY A 87 -10.62 -3.98 2.81
N TRP A 88 -9.29 -4.03 2.85
CA TRP A 88 -8.41 -3.78 1.70
C TRP A 88 -8.71 -4.68 0.51
N LYS A 89 -9.00 -5.97 0.74
CA LYS A 89 -9.43 -6.89 -0.31
C LYS A 89 -10.58 -6.33 -1.16
N LYS A 90 -11.61 -5.75 -0.52
CA LYS A 90 -12.76 -5.17 -1.23
C LYS A 90 -12.38 -3.87 -1.96
N GLN A 91 -11.51 -3.05 -1.34
CA GLN A 91 -11.07 -1.78 -1.92
C GLN A 91 -10.16 -2.01 -3.14
N ILE A 92 -9.16 -2.89 -3.04
CA ILE A 92 -8.32 -3.34 -4.16
C ILE A 92 -9.19 -3.90 -5.26
N GLY A 93 -10.14 -4.80 -4.94
CA GLY A 93 -11.07 -5.34 -5.94
C GLY A 93 -11.92 -4.27 -6.65
N LYS A 94 -12.24 -3.16 -5.99
CA LYS A 94 -12.92 -2.00 -6.61
C LYS A 94 -11.95 -1.23 -7.52
N LEU A 95 -10.75 -0.93 -7.04
CA LEU A 95 -9.71 -0.22 -7.79
C LEU A 95 -9.29 -1.00 -9.05
N HIS A 96 -9.21 -2.32 -8.97
CA HIS A 96 -8.98 -3.21 -10.12
C HIS A 96 -10.07 -3.08 -11.19
N LYS A 97 -11.34 -3.06 -10.76
CA LYS A 97 -12.48 -2.88 -11.69
C LYS A 97 -12.44 -1.49 -12.33
N GLU A 98 -12.09 -0.46 -11.57
CA GLU A 98 -11.95 0.91 -12.07
C GLU A 98 -10.77 1.04 -13.03
N ALA A 99 -9.62 0.44 -12.72
CA ALA A 99 -8.45 0.40 -13.59
C ALA A 99 -8.73 -0.33 -14.91
N LYS A 100 -9.40 -1.50 -14.85
CA LYS A 100 -9.84 -2.21 -16.07
C LYS A 100 -10.78 -1.36 -16.93
N LYS A 101 -11.75 -0.67 -16.32
CA LYS A 101 -12.65 0.25 -17.04
C LYS A 101 -11.92 1.45 -17.64
N ALA A 102 -10.95 2.01 -16.92
CA ALA A 102 -10.13 3.13 -17.39
C ALA A 102 -9.23 2.72 -18.56
N GLY A 103 -8.65 1.53 -18.52
CA GLY A 103 -7.90 0.94 -19.64
C GLY A 103 -8.76 0.76 -20.88
N MET A 104 -9.99 0.27 -20.74
CA MET A 104 -10.94 0.12 -21.86
C MET A 104 -11.39 1.48 -22.43
N LYS A 105 -11.60 2.50 -21.60
CA LYS A 105 -11.96 3.85 -22.07
C LYS A 105 -10.82 4.54 -22.83
N LYS A 106 -9.57 4.38 -22.40
CA LYS A 106 -8.41 4.91 -23.14
C LYS A 106 -8.26 4.28 -24.53
N GLN A 107 -8.58 3.00 -24.68
CA GLN A 107 -8.58 2.34 -25.98
C GLN A 107 -9.71 2.85 -26.91
N ALA A 108 -10.88 3.18 -26.35
CA ALA A 108 -12.01 3.71 -27.12
C ALA A 108 -11.79 5.16 -27.62
N ASN A 109 -11.06 5.99 -26.86
CA ASN A 109 -10.81 7.39 -27.21
C ASN A 109 -9.51 7.63 -28.02
N SER A 110 -8.81 6.57 -28.44
CA SER A 110 -7.57 6.69 -29.24
C SER A 110 -7.82 6.74 -30.76
N TRP A 111 -9.07 6.93 -31.19
CA TRP A 111 -9.49 6.92 -32.60
C TRP A 111 -10.30 8.17 -33.01
N GLU A 112 -10.12 9.30 -32.32
CA GLU A 112 -10.68 10.61 -32.72
C GLU A 112 -9.60 11.54 -33.27
#